data_AF-A0A6C0HG13-F1
#
_entry.id   AF-A0A6C0HG13-F1
#
_cell.length_a   1.000
_cell.length_b   1.000
_cell.length_c   1.000
_cell.angle_alpha   90.00
_cell.angle_beta   90.00
_cell.angle_gamma   90.00
#
_symmetry.space_group_name_H-M   'P 1'
#
loop_
_entity.id
_entity.type
_entity.pdbx_description
1 polymer ?
#
loop_
_entity_poly.entity_id
_entity_poly.type
_entity_poly.pdbx_seq_one_letter_code
_entity_poly.pdbx_strand_id
1 'polypeptide(L)'
;MNIISDNTYKQSFLLKKKERREKKRTTKRGITGEDVIFIFEKVLEGWKTIKIYNTMIQQDPNSGVDKKKVEVISTGNSKVFDSELPLERYKYYLELRAKVYAFRNIEQGWSSLNIEQGFKGTVVP
;
A
#
# COMPACT_ATOMS: atom_id res chain seq x y z
N MET A 1 29.44 -10.88 36.86
CA MET A 1 29.32 -11.04 35.40
C MET A 1 28.05 -10.33 34.94
N ASN A 2 28.18 -9.34 34.04
CA ASN A 2 27.13 -8.41 33.62
C ASN A 2 26.20 -9.05 32.57
N ILE A 3 25.19 -9.80 32.99
CA ILE A 3 24.16 -10.35 32.08
C ILE A 3 23.23 -9.24 31.54
N ILE A 4 23.18 -8.09 32.24
CA ILE A 4 22.30 -6.97 31.90
C ILE A 4 22.82 -6.19 30.67
N SER A 5 24.13 -6.11 30.44
CA SER A 5 24.70 -5.28 29.35
C SER A 5 24.47 -5.86 27.95
N ASP A 6 24.47 -7.19 27.82
CA ASP A 6 24.32 -7.85 26.51
C ASP A 6 22.91 -7.70 25.94
N ASN A 7 21.89 -7.66 26.80
CA ASN A 7 20.49 -7.51 26.39
C ASN A 7 20.22 -6.09 25.87
N THR A 8 20.71 -5.06 26.57
CA THR A 8 20.54 -3.65 26.18
C THR A 8 21.19 -3.35 24.84
N TYR A 9 22.39 -3.89 24.60
CA TYR A 9 23.09 -3.74 23.33
C TYR A 9 22.29 -4.39 22.18
N LYS A 10 21.81 -5.62 22.37
CA LYS A 10 20.99 -6.33 21.38
C LYS A 10 19.71 -5.55 21.03
N GLN A 11 19.01 -5.00 22.03
CA GLN A 11 17.82 -4.18 21.81
C GLN A 11 18.13 -2.90 21.03
N SER A 12 19.18 -2.17 21.40
CA SER A 12 19.59 -0.95 20.70
C SER A 12 20.00 -1.23 19.25
N PHE A 13 20.66 -2.36 18.99
CA PHE A 13 21.02 -2.81 17.64
C PHE A 13 19.78 -3.12 16.80
N LEU A 14 18.78 -3.79 17.39
CA LEU A 14 17.52 -4.10 16.72
C LEU A 14 16.73 -2.82 16.37
N LEU A 15 16.66 -1.85 17.28
CA LEU A 15 16.03 -0.54 17.05
C LEU A 15 16.70 0.20 15.90
N LYS A 16 18.03 0.38 15.95
CA LYS A 16 18.80 1.03 14.87
C LYS A 16 18.66 0.30 13.53
N LYS A 17 18.54 -1.03 13.54
CA LYS A 17 18.31 -1.82 12.33
C LYS A 17 16.89 -1.62 11.80
N LYS A 18 15.87 -1.48 12.66
CA LYS A 18 14.49 -1.15 12.29
C LYS A 18 14.44 0.22 11.62
N GLU A 19 14.95 1.25 12.28
CA GLU A 19 14.98 2.63 11.78
C GLU A 19 15.66 2.75 10.42
N ARG A 20 16.84 2.12 10.24
CA ARG A 20 17.54 2.13 8.94
C ARG A 20 16.70 1.50 7.83
N ARG A 21 16.01 0.39 8.11
CA ARG A 21 15.16 -0.31 7.12
C ARG A 21 13.93 0.50 6.76
N GLU A 22 13.35 1.14 7.75
CA GLU A 22 12.20 2.03 7.61
C GLU A 22 12.54 3.22 6.74
N LYS A 23 13.59 3.98 7.09
CA LYS A 23 14.11 5.10 6.28
C LYS A 23 14.38 4.67 4.84
N LYS A 24 15.08 3.55 4.63
CA LYS A 24 15.36 3.02 3.29
C LYS A 24 14.08 2.70 2.50
N ARG A 25 13.06 2.14 3.16
CA ARG A 25 11.79 1.78 2.51
C ARG A 25 10.97 3.02 2.17
N THR A 26 10.85 3.97 3.09
CA THR A 26 10.17 5.24 2.85
C THR A 26 10.82 6.04 1.72
N THR A 27 12.15 6.20 1.75
CA THR A 27 12.88 6.90 0.67
C THR A 27 12.71 6.21 -0.69
N LYS A 28 12.77 4.87 -0.73
CA LYS A 28 12.54 4.11 -1.98
C LYS A 28 11.12 4.25 -2.51
N ARG A 29 10.13 4.38 -1.61
CA ARG A 29 8.72 4.54 -1.97
C ARG A 29 8.50 5.86 -2.71
N GLY A 30 9.17 6.93 -2.28
CA GLY A 30 9.14 8.24 -2.95
C GLY A 30 7.75 8.86 -3.01
N ILE A 31 6.89 8.51 -2.04
CA ILE A 31 5.52 9.01 -1.88
C ILE A 31 5.21 9.04 -0.38
N THR A 32 4.42 10.01 0.06
CA THR A 32 4.15 10.23 1.49
C THR A 32 3.16 9.20 2.03
N GLY A 33 3.04 9.10 3.36
CA GLY A 33 2.02 8.28 4.00
C GLY A 33 0.59 8.74 3.68
N GLU A 34 0.37 10.07 3.63
CA GLU A 34 -0.93 10.68 3.31
C GLU A 34 -1.36 10.37 1.87
N ASP A 35 -0.44 10.44 0.92
CA ASP A 35 -0.71 10.07 -0.47
C ASP A 35 -1.12 8.60 -0.61
N VAL A 36 -0.51 7.70 0.19
CA VAL A 36 -0.87 6.28 0.19
C VAL A 36 -2.29 6.09 0.72
N ILE A 37 -2.67 6.82 1.78
CA ILE A 37 -4.03 6.84 2.31
C ILE A 37 -4.99 7.29 1.22
N PHE A 38 -4.70 8.41 0.55
CA PHE A 38 -5.54 8.94 -0.53
C PHE A 38 -5.72 7.92 -1.66
N ILE A 39 -4.65 7.26 -2.10
CA ILE A 39 -4.74 6.21 -3.12
C ILE A 39 -5.66 5.08 -2.66
N PHE A 40 -5.55 4.63 -1.41
CA PHE A 40 -6.40 3.56 -0.88
C PHE A 40 -7.87 3.95 -0.81
N GLU A 41 -8.19 5.17 -0.36
CA GLU A 41 -9.56 5.69 -0.35
C GLU A 41 -10.15 5.67 -1.76
N LYS A 42 -9.43 6.21 -2.74
CA LYS A 42 -9.91 6.29 -4.12
C LYS A 42 -10.02 4.93 -4.80
N VAL A 43 -9.16 3.98 -4.46
CA VAL A 43 -9.31 2.59 -4.89
C VAL A 43 -10.61 1.98 -4.34
N LEU A 44 -10.93 2.20 -3.07
CA LEU A 44 -12.18 1.71 -2.46
C LEU A 44 -13.42 2.41 -3.01
N GLU A 45 -13.29 3.65 -3.47
CA GLU A 45 -14.32 4.37 -4.25
C GLU A 45 -14.45 3.87 -5.70
N GLY A 46 -13.63 2.90 -6.14
CA GLY A 46 -13.67 2.33 -7.49
C GLY A 46 -13.00 3.21 -8.56
N TRP A 47 -12.13 4.15 -8.18
CA TRP A 47 -11.46 5.00 -9.16
C TRP A 47 -10.37 4.23 -9.92
N LYS A 48 -10.30 4.45 -11.23
CA LYS A 48 -9.19 3.96 -12.05
C LYS A 48 -7.88 4.62 -11.62
N THR A 49 -6.79 3.85 -11.61
CA THR A 49 -5.44 4.32 -11.22
C THR A 49 -5.00 5.58 -11.97
N ILE A 50 -5.34 5.69 -13.26
CA ILE A 50 -5.04 6.87 -14.07
C ILE A 50 -5.74 8.14 -13.57
N LYS A 51 -6.99 8.01 -13.08
CA LYS A 51 -7.75 9.13 -12.53
C LYS A 51 -7.12 9.60 -11.22
N ILE A 52 -6.75 8.65 -10.35
CA ILE A 52 -6.06 8.94 -9.09
C ILE A 52 -4.74 9.68 -9.35
N TYR A 53 -3.92 9.15 -10.25
CA TYR A 53 -2.65 9.77 -10.64
C TYR A 53 -2.84 11.21 -11.15
N ASN A 54 -3.78 11.42 -12.08
CA ASN A 54 -4.03 12.75 -12.63
C ASN A 54 -4.49 13.74 -11.55
N THR A 55 -5.34 13.31 -10.61
CA THR A 55 -5.79 14.15 -9.50
C THR A 55 -4.63 14.54 -8.58
N MET A 56 -3.72 13.62 -8.27
CA MET A 56 -2.55 13.92 -7.44
C MET A 56 -1.62 14.94 -8.11
N ILE A 57 -1.33 14.79 -9.39
CA ILE A 57 -0.50 15.73 -10.15
C ILE A 57 -1.17 17.11 -10.29
N GLN A 58 -2.50 17.15 -10.38
CA GLN A 58 -3.24 18.41 -10.41
C GLN A 58 -3.22 19.15 -9.06
N GLN A 59 -3.24 18.42 -7.95
CA GLN A 59 -3.17 18.99 -6.61
C GLN A 59 -1.76 19.45 -6.25
N ASP A 60 -0.75 18.65 -6.58
CA ASP A 60 0.66 18.99 -6.43
C ASP A 60 1.44 18.65 -7.72
N PRO A 61 1.63 19.65 -8.60
CA PRO A 61 2.37 19.49 -9.84
C PRO A 61 3.84 19.14 -9.64
N ASN A 62 4.40 19.45 -8.47
CA ASN A 62 5.79 19.15 -8.12
C ASN A 62 5.93 17.81 -7.39
N SER A 63 4.84 17.05 -7.24
CA SER A 63 4.90 15.74 -6.61
C SER A 63 5.79 14.80 -7.44
N GLY A 64 6.79 14.20 -6.81
CA GLY A 64 7.67 13.18 -7.43
C GLY A 64 6.99 11.83 -7.64
N VAL A 65 5.67 11.84 -7.81
CA VAL A 65 4.81 10.66 -7.88
C VAL A 65 4.78 10.16 -9.33
N ASP A 66 5.13 8.88 -9.50
CA ASP A 66 5.08 8.22 -10.80
C ASP A 66 3.80 7.39 -10.92
N LYS A 67 3.19 7.38 -12.11
CA LYS A 67 2.01 6.55 -12.41
C LYS A 67 2.19 5.08 -12.01
N LYS A 68 3.36 4.51 -12.31
CA LYS A 68 3.69 3.11 -11.97
C LYS A 68 3.69 2.85 -10.46
N LYS A 69 4.08 3.84 -9.66
CA LYS A 69 4.00 3.73 -8.19
C LYS A 69 2.55 3.73 -7.73
N VAL A 70 1.71 4.59 -8.28
CA VAL A 70 0.26 4.62 -7.98
C VAL A 70 -0.38 3.27 -8.29
N GLU A 71 -0.04 2.66 -9.43
CA GLU A 71 -0.53 1.32 -9.79
C GLU A 71 -0.09 0.26 -8.77
N VAL A 72 1.20 0.21 -8.41
CA VAL A 72 1.71 -0.73 -7.40
C VAL A 72 1.02 -0.51 -6.06
N ILE A 73 0.87 0.73 -5.61
CA ILE A 73 0.20 1.07 -4.35
C ILE A 73 -1.26 0.64 -4.41
N SER A 74 -1.96 0.85 -5.53
CA SER A 74 -3.37 0.49 -5.69
C SER A 74 -3.68 -1.01 -5.52
N THR A 75 -2.66 -1.86 -5.53
CA THR A 75 -2.79 -3.30 -5.23
C THR A 75 -2.75 -3.62 -3.72
N GLY A 76 -2.57 -2.60 -2.87
CA GLY A 76 -2.34 -2.76 -1.43
C GLY A 76 -0.87 -3.00 -1.06
N ASN A 77 0.03 -3.08 -2.05
CA ASN A 77 1.46 -3.33 -1.84
C ASN A 77 2.25 -2.06 -1.47
N SER A 78 1.80 -1.37 -0.42
CA SER A 78 2.48 -0.22 0.15
C SER A 78 2.43 -0.28 1.66
N LYS A 79 3.61 -0.31 2.30
CA LYS A 79 3.74 -0.25 3.76
C LYS A 79 4.03 1.18 4.19
N VAL A 80 3.14 1.74 4.99
CA VAL A 80 3.35 2.97 5.76
C VAL A 80 3.76 2.58 7.17
N PHE A 81 4.65 3.35 7.78
CA PHE A 81 5.13 3.15 9.14
C PHE A 81 4.48 4.14 10.10
N ASP A 82 4.45 3.76 11.37
CA ASP A 82 3.91 4.55 12.48
C ASP A 82 4.65 5.87 12.69
N SER A 83 5.94 5.94 12.32
CA SER A 83 6.71 7.19 12.37
C SER A 83 6.32 8.22 11.31
N GLU A 84 5.58 7.81 10.26
CA GLU A 84 5.26 8.67 9.12
C GLU A 84 3.96 9.47 9.31
N LEU A 85 3.12 9.07 10.27
CA LEU A 85 1.78 9.59 10.45
C LEU A 85 1.44 9.74 11.94
N PRO A 86 0.55 10.67 12.31
CA PRO A 86 -0.07 10.67 13.63
C PRO A 86 -0.77 9.34 13.92
N LEU A 87 -0.83 8.93 15.19
CA LEU A 87 -1.36 7.62 15.60
C LEU A 87 -2.76 7.32 15.03
N GLU A 88 -3.65 8.30 15.02
CA GLU A 88 -5.02 8.16 14.50
C GLU A 88 -5.03 7.91 12.99
N ARG A 89 -4.24 8.68 12.24
CA ARG A 89 -4.06 8.51 10.80
C ARG A 89 -3.44 7.15 10.48
N TYR A 90 -2.49 6.70 11.29
CA TYR A 90 -1.88 5.38 11.11
C TYR A 90 -2.89 4.24 11.33
N LYS A 91 -3.74 4.33 12.36
CA LYS A 91 -4.83 3.37 12.57
C LYS A 91 -5.80 3.34 11.39
N TYR A 92 -6.19 4.52 10.91
CA TYR A 92 -7.05 4.64 9.74
C TYR A 92 -6.42 4.01 8.48
N TYR A 93 -5.12 4.22 8.26
CA TYR A 93 -4.38 3.53 7.19
C TYR A 93 -4.44 2.00 7.31
N LEU A 94 -4.29 1.45 8.52
CA LEU A 94 -4.36 -0.01 8.73
C LEU A 94 -5.74 -0.56 8.35
N GLU A 95 -6.81 0.14 8.70
CA GLU A 95 -8.18 -0.22 8.33
C GLU A 95 -8.40 -0.17 6.81
N LEU A 96 -7.97 0.92 6.16
CA LEU A 96 -8.04 1.05 4.70
C LEU A 96 -7.26 -0.06 4.01
N ARG A 97 -6.06 -0.38 4.49
CA ARG A 97 -5.22 -1.44 3.92
C ARG A 97 -5.90 -2.79 3.98
N ALA A 98 -6.55 -3.12 5.11
CA ALA A 98 -7.32 -4.35 5.25
C ALA A 98 -8.48 -4.40 4.25
N LYS A 99 -9.21 -3.29 4.09
CA LYS A 99 -10.30 -3.17 3.11
C LYS A 99 -9.82 -3.32 1.67
N VAL A 100 -8.70 -2.69 1.30
CA VAL A 100 -8.13 -2.81 -0.06
C VAL A 100 -7.72 -4.26 -0.35
N TYR A 101 -7.13 -4.97 0.60
CA TYR A 101 -6.83 -6.40 0.40
C TYR A 101 -8.08 -7.25 0.24
N ALA A 102 -9.11 -7.02 1.06
CA ALA A 102 -10.38 -7.72 0.93
C ALA A 102 -11.03 -7.45 -0.44
N PHE A 103 -11.05 -6.18 -0.87
CA PHE A 103 -11.57 -5.76 -2.17
C PHE A 103 -10.85 -6.49 -3.33
N ARG A 104 -9.52 -6.55 -3.30
CA ARG A 104 -8.72 -7.25 -4.33
C ARG A 104 -8.93 -8.76 -4.34
N ASN A 105 -9.07 -9.39 -3.17
CA ASN A 105 -9.35 -10.82 -3.10
C ASN A 105 -10.73 -11.14 -3.70
N ILE A 106 -11.72 -10.25 -3.50
CA ILE A 106 -13.04 -10.38 -4.12
C ILE A 106 -12.93 -10.21 -5.64
N GLU A 107 -12.28 -9.14 -6.14
CA GLU A 107 -12.09 -8.95 -7.59
C GLU A 107 -11.44 -10.17 -8.27
N GLN A 108 -10.40 -10.74 -7.64
CA GLN A 108 -9.72 -11.93 -8.18
C GLN A 108 -10.58 -13.20 -8.11
N GLY A 109 -11.38 -13.36 -7.05
CA GLY A 109 -12.34 -14.46 -6.91
C GLY A 109 -13.47 -14.40 -7.95
N TRP A 110 -14.03 -13.22 -8.18
CA TRP A 110 -15.03 -13.01 -9.24
C TRP A 110 -14.44 -13.19 -10.64
N SER A 111 -13.19 -12.77 -10.85
CA SER A 111 -12.48 -13.02 -12.12
C SER A 111 -12.27 -14.51 -12.39
N SER A 112 -12.07 -15.34 -11.37
CA SER A 112 -11.86 -16.78 -11.56
C SER A 112 -13.18 -17.54 -11.80
N LEU A 113 -14.27 -17.15 -11.13
CA LEU A 113 -15.61 -17.69 -11.38
C LEU A 113 -16.13 -17.40 -12.80
N ASN A 114 -15.82 -16.21 -13.35
CA ASN A 114 -16.24 -15.85 -14.71
C ASN A 114 -15.42 -16.52 -15.82
N ILE A 115 -14.20 -16.98 -15.53
CA ILE A 115 -13.39 -17.75 -16.50
C ILE A 115 -13.94 -19.18 -16.63
N GLU A 116 -14.42 -19.78 -15.53
CA GLU A 116 -15.00 -21.13 -15.56
C GLU A 116 -16.37 -21.19 -16.26
N GLN A 117 -17.13 -20.09 -16.27
CA GLN A 117 -18.41 -20.02 -16.99
C GLN A 117 -18.30 -19.52 -18.45
N GLY A 118 -17.11 -19.14 -18.91
CA GLY A 118 -16.86 -18.58 -20.25
C GLY A 118 -16.53 -19.58 -21.37
N PHE A 119 -16.48 -20.89 -21.10
CA PHE A 119 -16.07 -21.92 -22.09
C PHE A 119 -17.19 -22.88 -22.51
N LYS A 120 -18.43 -22.37 -22.60
CA LYS A 120 -19.54 -23.06 -23.30
C LYS A 120 -20.31 -22.09 -24.19
N GLY A 121 -19.62 -21.50 -25.17
CA GLY A 121 -20.22 -20.74 -26.27
C GLY A 121 -20.22 -21.56 -27.56
N THR A 122 -21.26 -22.37 -27.73
CA THR A 122 -21.93 -22.77 -29.00
C THR A 122 -21.11 -22.73 -30.30
N VAL A 123 -20.84 -23.92 -30.85
CA VAL A 123 -20.75 -24.12 -32.31
C VAL A 123 -22.17 -23.89 -32.86
N VAL A 124 -22.35 -22.83 -33.63
CA VAL A 124 -23.58 -22.55 -34.38
C VAL A 124 -23.50 -23.33 -35.70
N PRO A 125 -24.60 -23.99 -36.16
CA PRO A 125 -24.59 -24.92 -37.29
C PRO A 125 -24.10 -24.33 -38.62
#